data_AF-U1PUY8-F1
#
_entry.id   AF-U1PUY8-F1
#
_cell.length_a   1.000
_cell.length_b   1.000
_cell.length_c   1.000
_cell.angle_alpha   90.00
_cell.angle_beta   90.00
_cell.angle_gamma   90.00
#
_symmetry.space_group_name_H-M   'P 1'
#
loop_
_entity.id
_entity.type
_entity.pdbx_description
1 polymer ?
#
loop_
_entity_poly.entity_id
_entity_poly.type
_entity_poly.pdbx_seq_one_letter_code
_entity_poly.pdbx_strand_id
1 'polypeptide(L)'
;MSDILGAITGTATYEKVEIEVQNSRYKITGEHQGSEVVYKVPHGCLQIEDMHVELAEESIITLTAPAETFIWIDRIEDTLNITRENPT
;
A
#
# COMPACT_ATOMS: atom_id res chain seq x y z
N MET A 1 -8.49 4.54 21.85
CA MET A 1 -8.72 3.48 20.84
C MET A 1 -7.43 3.43 20.05
N SER A 2 -6.69 2.31 20.08
CA SER A 2 -5.35 2.25 19.48
C SER A 2 -5.44 2.41 17.96
N ASP A 3 -5.10 3.59 17.47
CA ASP A 3 -4.65 3.76 16.09
C ASP A 3 -3.35 2.97 15.97
N ILE A 4 -3.46 1.69 15.61
CA ILE A 4 -2.31 0.97 15.10
C ILE A 4 -2.05 1.57 13.72
N LEU A 5 -1.34 2.70 13.73
CA LEU A 5 -0.35 3.00 12.70
C LEU A 5 0.50 1.74 12.63
N GLY A 6 0.19 0.85 11.68
CA GLY A 6 1.12 -0.19 11.29
C GLY A 6 2.39 0.53 10.89
N ALA A 7 3.34 0.62 11.82
CA ALA A 7 4.62 1.21 11.59
C ALA A 7 5.28 0.30 10.54
N ILE A 8 5.18 0.69 9.27
CA ILE A 8 6.03 0.12 8.24
C ILE A 8 7.44 0.53 8.64
N THR A 9 8.12 -0.34 9.38
CA THR A 9 9.55 -0.26 9.63
C THR A 9 10.21 -1.12 8.55
N GLY A 10 10.38 -0.56 7.35
CA GLY A 10 11.03 -1.22 6.21
C GLY A 10 10.09 -1.84 5.17
N THR A 11 10.60 -2.76 4.37
CA THR A 11 9.90 -3.30 3.20
C THR A 11 9.09 -4.56 3.55
N ALA A 12 7.85 -4.65 3.06
CA ALA A 12 6.96 -5.80 3.24
C ALA A 12 6.45 -6.36 1.89
N THR A 13 6.07 -7.65 1.86
CA THR A 13 5.58 -8.34 0.65
C THR A 13 4.13 -8.81 0.80
N TYR A 14 3.39 -8.74 -0.30
CA TYR A 14 1.97 -9.06 -0.37
C TYR A 14 1.62 -9.80 -1.67
N GLU A 15 0.61 -10.65 -1.60
CA GLU A 15 0.03 -11.35 -2.75
C GLU A 15 -1.04 -10.47 -3.41
N LYS A 16 -1.71 -9.64 -2.61
CA LYS A 16 -2.73 -8.69 -3.05
C LYS A 16 -2.61 -7.40 -2.24
N VAL A 17 -2.79 -6.26 -2.91
CA VAL A 17 -2.88 -4.94 -2.28
C VAL A 17 -4.12 -4.24 -2.77
N GLU A 18 -4.96 -3.77 -1.85
CA GLU A 18 -6.14 -2.98 -2.15
C GLU A 18 -5.94 -1.55 -1.65
N ILE A 19 -6.34 -0.56 -2.45
CA ILE A 19 -6.17 0.86 -2.16
C ILE A 19 -7.53 1.52 -2.30
N GLU A 20 -8.04 2.06 -1.21
CA GLU A 20 -9.33 2.72 -1.13
C GLU A 20 -9.15 4.19 -0.77
N VAL A 21 -9.88 5.08 -1.44
CA VAL A 21 -9.94 6.50 -1.05
C VAL A 21 -10.91 6.66 0.13
N GLN A 22 -10.42 7.13 1.28
CA GLN A 22 -11.24 7.40 2.46
C GLN A 22 -11.03 8.84 2.94
N ASN A 23 -11.98 9.72 2.60
CA ASN A 23 -11.91 11.16 2.89
C ASN A 23 -10.56 11.73 2.41
N SER A 24 -9.74 12.27 3.33
CA SER A 24 -8.44 12.88 3.03
C SER A 24 -7.23 11.92 3.08
N ARG A 25 -7.47 10.60 3.01
CA ARG A 25 -6.44 9.56 3.13
C ARG A 25 -6.67 8.42 2.15
N TYR A 26 -5.62 7.68 1.86
CA TYR A 26 -5.70 6.36 1.26
C TYR A 26 -5.65 5.30 2.37
N LYS A 27 -6.58 4.34 2.34
CA LYS A 27 -6.51 3.10 3.10
C LYS A 27 -5.92 2.03 2.19
N ILE A 28 -4.80 1.44 2.59
CA ILE A 28 -4.08 0.43 1.81
C ILE A 28 -4.12 -0.86 2.61
N THR A 29 -4.67 -1.93 2.04
CA THR A 29 -4.77 -3.25 2.67
C THR A 29 -3.88 -4.22 1.92
N GLY A 30 -2.81 -4.68 2.55
CA GLY A 30 -1.95 -5.73 2.02
C GLY A 30 -2.35 -7.10 2.58
N GLU A 31 -2.54 -8.08 1.70
CA GLU A 31 -2.89 -9.46 2.02
C GLU A 31 -1.70 -10.40 1.71
N HIS A 32 -1.34 -11.24 2.66
CA HIS A 32 -0.30 -12.26 2.51
C HIS A 32 -0.67 -13.52 3.29
N GLN A 33 -0.77 -14.67 2.63
CA GLN A 33 -1.07 -15.96 3.27
C GLN A 33 -2.33 -15.93 4.17
N GLY A 34 -3.36 -15.19 3.74
CA GLY A 34 -4.61 -15.02 4.48
C GLY A 34 -4.53 -14.11 5.71
N SER A 35 -3.40 -13.43 5.92
CA SER A 35 -3.26 -12.34 6.89
C SER A 35 -3.36 -10.99 6.19
N GLU A 36 -4.00 -10.02 6.86
CA GLU A 36 -4.18 -8.66 6.33
C GLU A 36 -3.45 -7.64 7.21
N VAL A 37 -2.83 -6.65 6.56
CA VAL A 37 -2.24 -5.47 7.20
C VAL A 37 -2.82 -4.23 6.55
N VAL A 38 -3.25 -3.27 7.38
CA VAL A 38 -3.88 -2.03 6.91
C VAL A 38 -3.00 -0.83 7.22
N TYR A 39 -2.76 -0.01 6.21
CA TYR A 39 -2.07 1.26 6.27
C TYR A 39 -3.02 2.40 5.95
N LYS A 40 -2.79 3.56 6.57
CA LYS A 40 -3.53 4.79 6.28
C LYS A 40 -2.52 5.91 6.05
N VAL A 41 -2.47 6.43 4.84
CA VAL A 41 -1.55 7.51 4.45
C VAL A 41 -2.31 8.73 3.96
N PRO A 42 -1.81 9.95 4.19
CA PRO A 42 -2.35 11.16 3.57
C PRO A 42 -2.35 11.07 2.04
N HIS A 43 -3.26 11.79 1.41
CA HIS A 43 -3.13 12.05 -0.03
C HIS A 43 -1.80 12.75 -0.32
N GLY A 44 -1.15 12.37 -1.43
CA GLY A 44 0.18 12.86 -1.79
C GLY A 44 1.35 12.03 -1.25
N CYS A 45 1.12 11.16 -0.26
CA CYS A 45 2.14 10.27 0.31
C CYS A 45 2.12 8.85 -0.27
N LEU A 46 1.38 8.61 -1.36
CA LEU A 46 1.30 7.31 -2.03
C LEU A 46 1.94 7.39 -3.41
N GLN A 47 2.82 6.43 -3.69
CA GLN A 47 3.37 6.16 -5.01
C GLN A 47 3.12 4.70 -5.39
N ILE A 48 2.89 4.47 -6.69
CA ILE A 48 2.79 3.13 -7.28
C ILE A 48 3.76 3.09 -8.44
N GLU A 49 4.73 2.17 -8.40
CA GLU A 49 5.81 2.06 -9.39
C GLU A 49 6.49 3.43 -9.62
N ASP A 50 6.85 4.12 -8.54
CA ASP A 50 7.46 5.47 -8.50
C ASP A 50 6.63 6.61 -9.13
N MET A 51 5.37 6.34 -9.47
CA MET A 51 4.43 7.36 -9.96
C MET A 51 3.54 7.88 -8.84
N HIS A 52 3.34 9.19 -8.79
CA HIS A 52 2.32 9.78 -7.91
C HIS A 52 0.91 9.38 -8.37
N VAL A 53 0.08 9.05 -7.40
CA VAL A 53 -1.28 8.57 -7.65
C VAL A 53 -2.30 9.54 -7.08
N GLU A 54 -3.19 9.99 -7.95
CA GLU A 54 -4.39 10.75 -7.60
C GLU A 54 -5.61 9.94 -8.05
N LEU A 55 -6.39 9.48 -7.08
CA LEU A 55 -7.60 8.69 -7.32
C LEU A 55 -8.84 9.54 -7.09
N ALA A 56 -9.87 9.32 -7.89
CA ALA A 56 -11.17 9.94 -7.64
C ALA A 56 -11.76 9.45 -6.30
N GLU A 57 -12.61 10.26 -5.68
CA GLU A 57 -13.30 9.89 -4.44
C GLU A 57 -14.02 8.55 -4.59
N GLU A 58 -14.04 7.76 -3.51
CA GLU A 58 -14.64 6.41 -3.46
C GLU A 58 -14.04 5.37 -4.43
N SER A 59 -12.93 5.68 -5.11
CA SER A 59 -12.25 4.71 -5.96
C SER A 59 -11.60 3.61 -5.13
N ILE A 60 -11.63 2.39 -5.69
CA ILE A 60 -10.93 1.22 -5.17
C ILE A 60 -10.04 0.67 -6.27
N ILE A 61 -8.74 0.53 -5.98
CA ILE A 61 -7.78 -0.15 -6.85
C ILE A 61 -7.37 -1.45 -6.18
N THR A 62 -7.36 -2.53 -6.94
CA THR A 62 -6.83 -3.81 -6.50
C THR A 62 -5.64 -4.18 -7.38
N LEU A 63 -4.50 -4.40 -6.73
CA LEU A 63 -3.29 -4.94 -7.32
C LEU A 63 -3.15 -6.39 -6.86
N THR A 64 -3.03 -7.33 -7.80
CA THR A 64 -2.79 -8.74 -7.50
C THR A 64 -1.46 -9.16 -8.11
N ALA A 65 -0.63 -9.83 -7.32
CA ALA A 65 0.62 -10.38 -7.79
C ALA A 65 0.34 -11.60 -8.70
N PRO A 66 1.03 -11.74 -9.85
CA PRO A 66 1.10 -13.02 -10.56
C PRO A 66 1.60 -14.15 -9.65
N ALA A 67 1.27 -15.40 -10.01
CA ALA A 67 1.73 -16.58 -9.27
C ALA A 67 3.26 -16.55 -9.06
N GLU A 68 3.71 -16.91 -7.85
CA GLU A 68 5.12 -16.94 -7.45
C GLU A 68 5.84 -15.58 -7.44
N THR A 69 5.09 -14.46 -7.46
CA THR A 69 5.63 -13.10 -7.30
C THR A 69 4.95 -12.36 -6.15
N PHE A 70 5.50 -11.20 -5.78
CA PHE A 70 4.96 -10.38 -4.69
C PHE A 70 4.84 -8.91 -5.13
N ILE A 71 3.89 -8.21 -4.51
CA ILE A 71 3.84 -6.76 -4.46
C ILE A 71 4.59 -6.33 -3.21
N TRP A 72 5.53 -5.42 -3.39
CA TRP A 72 6.30 -4.83 -2.32
C TRP A 72 5.65 -3.53 -1.88
N ILE A 73 5.57 -3.33 -0.58
CA ILE A 73 5.25 -2.03 0.01
C ILE A 73 6.46 -1.59 0.80
N ASP A 74 7.02 -0.45 0.43
CA ASP A 74 8.16 0.16 1.10
C ASP A 74 7.80 1.54 1.64
N ARG A 75 8.36 1.88 2.80
CA ARG A 75 8.22 3.22 3.37
C ARG A 75 9.54 3.96 3.28
N ILE A 76 9.55 5.00 2.45
CA ILE A 76 10.69 5.90 2.27
C ILE A 76 10.27 7.26 2.84
N GLU A 77 10.84 7.62 3.99
CA GLU A 77 10.47 8.84 4.73
C GLU A 77 8.96 8.92 5.02
N ASP A 78 8.27 9.87 4.40
CA ASP A 78 6.84 10.13 4.50
C ASP A 78 6.02 9.53 3.35
N THR A 79 6.68 8.87 2.39
CA THR A 79 6.04 8.25 1.22
C THR A 79 5.96 6.73 1.41
N LEU A 80 4.81 6.18 1.01
CA LEU A 80 4.59 4.74 0.86
C LEU A 80 4.63 4.41 -0.64
N ASN A 81 5.62 3.62 -1.03
CA ASN A 81 5.81 3.17 -2.41
C ASN A 81 5.31 1.73 -2.56
N ILE A 82 4.54 1.47 -3.60
CA ILE A 82 4.03 0.13 -3.93
C ILE A 82 4.64 -0.29 -5.26
N THR A 83 5.44 -1.35 -5.28
CA THR A 83 6.18 -1.80 -6.48
C THR A 83 6.01 -3.29 -6.71
N ARG A 84 6.21 -3.75 -7.95
CA ARG A 84 6.34 -5.19 -8.23
C ARG A 84 7.79 -5.68 -8.28
N GLU A 85 8.73 -4.76 -8.43
CA GLU A 85 10.15 -5.04 -8.35
C GLU A 85 10.64 -4.92 -6.90
N ASN A 86 11.57 -5.78 -6.51
CA ASN A 86 12.17 -5.75 -5.18
C ASN A 86 12.97 -4.44 -5.02
N PRO A 87 12.67 -3.58 -4.03
CA PRO A 87 13.31 -2.26 -3.90
C PRO A 87 14.74 -2.27 -3.34
N THR A 88 15.36 -3.45 -3.15
CA THR A 88 16.75 -3.62 -2.65
C THR A 88 17.84 -3.04 -3.55
#